data_AF-A0AA87IM21-F1
#
_entry.id   AF-A0AA87IM21-F1
#
_cell.length_a   1.000
_cell.length_b   1.000
_cell.length_c   1.000
_cell.angle_alpha   90.00
_cell.angle_beta   90.00
_cell.angle_gamma   90.00
#
_symmetry.space_group_name_H-M   'P 1'
#
loop_
_entity.id
_entity.type
_entity.pdbx_description
1 polymer ?
#
loop_
_entity_poly.entity_id
_entity_poly.type
_entity_poly.pdbx_seq_one_letter_code
_entity_poly.pdbx_strand_id
1 'polypeptide(L)' 'MQVPIRDAELLRQVNDKAEIVIIDNMNHVLKNASADPAENIKTYSNPNLPLAEGLMEGILVFLK' A
#
# COMPACT_ATOMS: atom_id res chain seq x y z
N MET A 1 -10.77 7.72 1.02
CA MET A 1 -9.76 6.94 1.77
C MET A 1 -10.40 5.62 2.16
N GLN A 2 -9.85 4.46 1.80
CA GLN A 2 -10.50 3.16 2.13
C GLN A 2 -9.93 2.51 3.40
N VAL A 3 -8.64 2.70 3.72
CA VAL A 3 -8.01 2.25 4.97
C VAL A 3 -7.03 3.35 5.45
N PRO A 4 -7.12 3.84 6.70
CA PRO A 4 -6.21 4.83 7.26
C PRO A 4 -4.87 4.21 7.71
N ILE A 5 -3.79 4.99 7.65
CA ILE A 5 -2.46 4.60 8.21
C ILE A 5 -2.56 4.29 9.71
N ARG A 6 -3.48 4.95 10.42
CA ARG A 6 -3.71 4.76 11.85
C ARG A 6 -3.98 3.30 12.23
N ASP A 7 -4.64 2.53 11.36
CA ASP A 7 -4.94 1.13 11.64
C ASP A 7 -3.65 0.30 11.69
N ALA A 8 -2.68 0.59 10.80
CA ALA A 8 -1.36 -0.06 10.81
C ALA A 8 -0.56 0.31 12.08
N GLU A 9 -0.62 1.57 12.51
CA GLU A 9 0.02 2.04 13.75
C GLU A 9 -0.53 1.32 14.99
N LEU A 10 -1.85 1.12 15.06
CA LEU A 10 -2.50 0.41 16.15
C LEU A 10 -2.06 -1.06 16.22
N LEU A 11 -1.93 -1.73 15.07
CA LEU A 11 -1.44 -3.11 15.00
C LEU A 11 0.01 -3.23 15.48
N ARG A 12 0.87 -2.28 15.11
CA ARG A 12 2.26 -2.25 15.57
C ARG A 12 2.39 -1.98 17.06
N GLN A 13 1.54 -1.13 17.62
CA GLN A 13 1.53 -0.81 19.06
C GLN A 13 1.25 -2.03 19.94
N VAL A 14 0.53 -3.04 19.45
CA VAL A 14 0.21 -4.26 20.21
C VAL A 14 1.12 -5.44 19.88
N ASN A 15 2.01 -5.30 18.90
CA ASN A 15 2.95 -6.35 18.48
C ASN A 15 4.34 -5.76 18.22
N ASP A 16 5.21 -5.90 19.22
CA ASP A 16 6.61 -5.45 19.18
C ASP A 16 7.46 -6.16 18.12
N LYS A 17 6.96 -7.23 17.50
CA LYS A 17 7.60 -7.91 16.35
C LYS A 17 7.05 -7.50 14.98
N ALA A 18 5.94 -6.76 14.92
CA ALA A 18 5.40 -6.31 13.63
C ALA A 18 6.35 -5.32 12.94
N GLU A 19 6.22 -5.09 11.65
CA GLU A 19 6.91 -3.99 10.97
C GLU A 19 5.89 -3.20 10.17
N ILE A 20 6.07 -1.88 10.08
CA ILE A 20 5.21 -1.01 9.27
C ILE A 20 6.03 -0.57 8.06
N VAL A 21 5.49 -0.83 6.87
CA VAL A 21 5.98 -0.28 5.61
C VAL A 21 4.86 0.57 5.02
N ILE A 22 5.08 1.88 4.92
CA ILE A 22 4.16 2.80 4.26
C ILE A 22 4.68 3.06 2.85
N ILE A 23 3.82 2.80 1.86
CA ILE A 23 4.14 3.01 0.44
C ILE A 23 3.34 4.19 -0.05
N ASP A 24 4.04 5.29 -0.31
CA ASP A 24 3.43 6.53 -0.75
C ASP A 24 2.71 6.35 -2.09
N ASN A 25 1.55 7.00 -2.21
CA ASN A 25 0.70 6.97 -3.41
C ASN A 25 0.20 5.58 -3.83
N MET A 26 0.38 4.54 -3.01
CA MET A 26 -0.22 3.23 -3.27
C MET A 26 -1.70 3.22 -2.89
N ASN A 27 -2.55 2.78 -3.81
CA ASN A 27 -3.97 2.57 -3.52
C ASN A 27 -4.29 1.11 -3.13
N HIS A 28 -5.58 0.83 -2.95
CA HIS A 28 -6.06 -0.46 -2.43
C HIS A 28 -5.98 -1.61 -3.45
N VAL A 29 -5.72 -1.31 -4.73
CA VAL A 29 -5.39 -2.32 -5.75
C VAL A 29 -3.88 -2.47 -5.95
N LEU A 30 -3.09 -1.95 -4.99
CA LEU A 30 -1.64 -2.11 -4.90
C LEU A 30 -0.88 -1.45 -6.06
N LYS A 31 -1.48 -0.41 -6.65
CA LYS A 31 -0.90 0.39 -7.74
C LYS A 31 -0.54 1.78 -7.24
N ASN A 32 0.46 2.38 -7.85
CA ASN A 32 0.72 3.80 -7.70
C ASN A 32 -0.44 4.58 -8.34
N ALA A 33 -1.03 5.52 -7.60
CA ALA A 33 -2.21 6.26 -8.00
C ALA A 33 -2.11 7.73 -7.59
N SER A 34 -2.65 8.59 -8.44
CA SER A 34 -2.79 10.02 -8.14
C SER A 34 -3.75 10.27 -6.98
N ALA A 35 -3.55 11.38 -6.27
CA ALA A 35 -4.52 11.90 -5.31
C ALA A 35 -5.82 12.38 -5.97
N ASP A 36 -5.81 12.63 -7.29
CA ASP A 36 -7.01 12.90 -8.08
C ASP A 36 -7.91 11.65 -8.13
N PRO A 37 -9.16 11.71 -7.61
CA PRO A 37 -10.08 10.58 -7.63
C PRO A 37 -10.35 10.01 -9.03
N ALA A 38 -10.40 10.85 -10.06
CA ALA A 38 -10.70 10.44 -11.43
C ALA A 38 -9.53 9.67 -12.07
N GLU A 39 -8.29 9.99 -11.71
CA GLU A 39 -7.13 9.22 -12.15
C GLU A 39 -6.94 7.97 -11.30
N ASN A 40 -7.21 8.03 -9.99
CA ASN A 40 -7.14 6.87 -9.10
C ASN A 40 -8.09 5.76 -9.56
N ILE A 41 -9.33 6.07 -9.95
CA ILE A 41 -10.30 5.04 -10.34
C ILE A 41 -9.90 4.30 -11.62
N LYS A 42 -9.17 4.94 -12.53
CA LYS A 42 -8.66 4.28 -13.76
C LYS A 42 -7.67 3.15 -13.45
N THR A 43 -7.00 3.21 -12.30
CA THR A 43 -6.05 2.15 -11.90
C THR A 43 -6.73 0.82 -11.59
N TYR A 44 -8.01 0.82 -11.21
CA TYR A 44 -8.77 -0.39 -10.89
C TYR A 44 -9.11 -1.24 -12.12
N SER A 45 -9.16 -0.62 -13.30
CA SER A 45 -9.53 -1.30 -14.55
C SER A 45 -8.35 -1.54 -15.50
N ASN A 46 -7.13 -1.13 -15.14
CA ASN A 46 -5.95 -1.27 -15.99
C ASN A 46 -4.99 -2.35 -15.45
N PRO A 47 -5.06 -3.59 -15.95
CA PRO A 47 -4.22 -4.69 -15.47
C PRO A 47 -2.74 -4.54 -15.84
N ASN A 48 -2.41 -3.67 -16.80
CA ASN A 48 -1.03 -3.48 -17.29
C ASN A 48 -0.21 -2.55 -16.39
N LEU A 49 -0.82 -1.88 -15.41
CA LEU A 49 -0.07 -1.04 -14.47
C LEU A 49 0.83 -1.91 -13.59
N PRO A 50 2.10 -1.53 -13.37
CA PRO A 50 2.95 -2.25 -12.43
C PRO A 50 2.43 -2.09 -11.00
N LEU A 51 2.86 -2.98 -10.10
CA LEU A 51 2.67 -2.79 -8.67
C LEU A 51 3.39 -1.52 -8.20
N ALA A 52 2.91 -0.93 -7.12
CA ALA A 52 3.59 0.21 -6.51
C ALA A 52 5.04 -0.15 -6.12
N GLU A 53 5.94 0.82 -6.32
CA GLU A 53 7.35 0.67 -5.96
C GLU A 53 7.49 0.38 -4.46
N GLY A 54 8.45 -0.48 -4.08
CA GLY A 54 8.66 -0.90 -2.69
C GLY A 54 7.72 -2.00 -2.18
N LEU A 55 6.59 -2.28 -2.83
CA LEU A 55 5.67 -3.33 -2.36
C LEU A 55 6.30 -4.72 -2.36
N MET A 56 6.87 -5.11 -3.51
CA MET A 56 7.49 -6.43 -3.64
C MET A 56 8.71 -6.57 -2.73
N GLU A 57 9.48 -5.50 -2.55
CA GLU A 57 10.62 -5.49 -1.64
C GLU A 57 10.18 -5.70 -0.19
N GLY A 58 9.16 -4.97 0.27
CA GLY A 58 8.61 -5.13 1.62
C GLY A 58 8.10 -6.54 1.89
N ILE A 59 7.40 -7.16 0.93
CA ILE A 59 6.94 -8.55 1.05
C ILE A 59 8.13 -9.52 1.12
N LEU A 60 9.14 -9.33 0.27
CA LEU A 60 10.33 -10.19 0.26
C LEU A 60 11.16 -10.08 1.53
N VAL A 61 11.20 -8.90 2.16
CA VAL A 61 11.82 -8.70 3.48
C VAL A 61 11.01 -9.41 4.56
N PHE A 62 9.68 -9.30 4.53
CA PHE A 62 8.80 -9.94 5.52
C PHE A 62 8.84 -11.47 5.49
N LEU A 63 9.05 -12.08 4.32
CA LEU A 63 9.09 -13.54 4.16
C LEU A 63 10.43 -14.19 4.55
N LYS A 64 11.49 -13.41 4.77
CA LYS A 64 12.80 -13.91 5.19
C LYS A 64 12.82 -14.18 6.70
#